data_AF-A0A167CCB5-F1
#
_entry.id   AF-A0A167CCB5-F1
#
_cell.length_a   1.000
_cell.length_b   1.000
_cell.length_c   1.000
_cell.angle_alpha   90.00
_cell.angle_beta   90.00
_cell.angle_gamma   90.00
#
_symmetry.space_group_name_H-M   'P 1'
#
loop_
_entity.id
_entity.type
_entity.pdbx_description
1 polymer ?
#
loop_
_entity_poly.entity_id
_entity_poly.type
_entity_poly.pdbx_seq_one_letter_code
_entity_poly.pdbx_strand_id
1 'polypeptide(L)'
;MTVSGDATPLLYTPLKVGRYELQHRVVLAPLTRFRSPNHVPTDSVAEYYAQRASRPGTLLITEGTYIAAKAGGYPHVPGIWSEEQVKAWKKVVDRVNVHNSYLFVQLWALGRAAEPKVLESEGLKDQYVSASNVAMADKIAPRALTKDEIKEYVQHYVQAAKNSIAAGAAGVEIHNANG
;
A
#
# COMPACT_ATOMS: atom_id res chain seq x y z
N MET A 1 10.04 -50.90 4.84
CA MET A 1 9.89 -49.85 3.82
C MET A 1 10.28 -48.53 4.46
N THR A 2 11.49 -48.06 4.18
CA THR A 2 11.94 -46.73 4.59
C THR A 2 11.21 -45.71 3.73
N VAL A 3 10.32 -44.93 4.34
CA VAL A 3 9.73 -43.76 3.68
C VAL A 3 10.90 -42.81 3.40
N SER A 4 11.28 -42.67 2.13
CA SER A 4 12.22 -41.64 1.69
C SER A 4 11.64 -40.30 2.13
N GLY A 5 12.35 -39.58 3.00
CA GLY A 5 11.89 -38.29 3.52
C GLY A 5 11.55 -37.35 2.38
N ASP A 6 10.28 -36.93 2.33
CA ASP A 6 9.82 -35.96 1.35
C ASP A 6 10.65 -34.69 1.46
N ALA A 7 11.28 -34.30 0.36
CA ALA A 7 12.00 -33.05 0.28
C ALA A 7 11.06 -31.89 0.64
N THR A 8 11.53 -30.94 1.45
CA THR A 8 10.74 -29.76 1.83
C THR A 8 10.19 -29.06 0.57
N PRO A 9 8.86 -28.87 0.44
CA PRO A 9 8.29 -28.20 -0.72
C PRO A 9 8.89 -26.82 -0.92
N LEU A 10 9.09 -26.43 -2.18
CA LEU A 10 9.68 -25.14 -2.56
C LEU A 10 9.02 -23.95 -1.86
N LEU A 11 7.71 -24.01 -1.65
CA LEU A 11 6.92 -22.99 -0.95
C LEU A 11 7.43 -22.66 0.46
N TYR A 12 8.01 -23.64 1.16
CA TYR A 12 8.52 -23.51 2.52
C TYR A 12 10.04 -23.35 2.60
N THR A 13 10.71 -23.16 1.45
CA THR A 13 12.14 -22.87 1.39
C THR A 13 12.39 -21.36 1.44
N PRO A 14 13.52 -20.90 2.00
CA PRO A 14 13.91 -19.50 1.99
C PRO A 14 14.00 -18.91 0.58
N LEU A 15 13.80 -17.60 0.49
CA LEU A 15 13.92 -16.82 -0.74
C LEU A 15 14.46 -15.43 -0.42
N LYS A 16 15.50 -15.03 -1.16
CA LYS A 16 15.99 -13.65 -1.10
C LYS A 16 15.14 -12.75 -1.98
N VAL A 17 14.58 -11.69 -1.41
CA VAL A 17 13.84 -10.64 -2.12
C VAL A 17 14.52 -9.30 -1.85
N GLY A 18 15.21 -8.77 -2.86
CA GLY A 18 16.09 -7.60 -2.70
C GLY A 18 17.20 -7.90 -1.68
N ARG A 19 17.13 -7.24 -0.53
CA ARG A 19 18.06 -7.42 0.60
C ARG A 19 17.49 -8.24 1.77
N TYR A 20 16.27 -8.74 1.64
CA TYR A 20 15.56 -9.44 2.72
C TYR A 20 15.57 -10.95 2.47
N GLU A 21 15.96 -11.70 3.49
CA GLU A 21 15.94 -13.16 3.47
C GLU A 21 14.61 -13.64 4.06
N LEU A 22 13.68 -14.04 3.20
CA LEU A 22 12.41 -14.62 3.61
C LEU A 22 12.63 -16.07 4.04
N GLN A 23 11.86 -16.55 5.02
CA GLN A 23 11.96 -17.94 5.50
C GLN A 23 10.98 -18.88 4.78
N HIS A 24 10.09 -18.35 3.96
CA HIS A 24 9.17 -19.07 3.09
C HIS A 24 8.67 -18.17 1.96
N ARG A 25 7.89 -18.73 1.04
CA ARG A 25 7.38 -18.04 -0.17
C ARG A 25 5.89 -17.71 -0.11
N VAL A 26 5.24 -17.92 1.04
CA VAL A 26 3.88 -17.43 1.31
C VAL A 26 3.95 -15.95 1.67
N VAL A 27 3.26 -15.09 0.91
CA VAL A 27 3.27 -13.63 1.04
C VAL A 27 1.85 -13.13 1.27
N LEU A 28 1.68 -12.13 2.15
CA LEU A 28 0.40 -11.42 2.24
C LEU A 28 0.30 -10.40 1.09
N ALA A 29 -0.63 -10.64 0.18
CA ALA A 29 -0.97 -9.71 -0.90
C ALA A 29 -1.58 -8.39 -0.35
N PRO A 30 -1.52 -7.29 -1.11
CA PRO A 30 -2.15 -6.02 -0.76
C PRO A 30 -3.68 -6.16 -0.74
N LEU A 31 -4.32 -5.80 0.38
CA LEU A 31 -5.75 -5.99 0.60
C LEU A 31 -6.39 -4.76 1.25
N THR A 32 -7.01 -3.87 0.47
CA THR A 32 -7.71 -2.68 0.99
C THR A 32 -8.79 -3.06 2.00
N ARG A 33 -8.69 -2.49 3.22
CA ARG A 33 -9.64 -2.82 4.30
C ARG A 33 -10.49 -1.63 4.74
N PHE A 34 -10.23 -0.37 4.43
CA PHE A 34 -11.10 0.73 4.87
C PHE A 34 -11.15 0.91 6.42
N ARG A 35 -10.04 0.65 7.14
CA ARG A 35 -9.95 0.74 8.62
C ARG A 35 -9.09 1.92 9.10
N SER A 36 -8.93 2.93 8.26
CA SER A 36 -8.06 4.09 8.47
C SER A 36 -8.86 5.40 8.39
N PRO A 37 -9.69 5.74 9.40
CA PRO A 37 -10.39 7.03 9.45
C PRO A 37 -9.42 8.20 9.24
N ASN A 38 -9.87 9.22 8.50
CA ASN A 38 -9.05 10.37 8.09
C ASN A 38 -7.76 9.97 7.33
N HIS A 39 -7.76 8.79 6.71
CA HIS A 39 -6.60 8.19 6.04
C HIS A 39 -5.41 7.89 6.96
N VAL A 40 -5.64 7.77 8.27
CA VAL A 40 -4.60 7.45 9.27
C VAL A 40 -4.78 6.00 9.76
N PRO A 41 -3.78 5.12 9.63
CA PRO A 41 -3.81 3.78 10.21
C PRO A 41 -4.11 3.80 11.72
N THR A 42 -4.99 2.91 12.16
CA THR A 42 -5.37 2.79 13.59
C THR A 42 -4.59 1.67 14.29
N ASP A 43 -4.72 1.57 15.61
CA ASP A 43 -4.12 0.46 16.36
C ASP A 43 -4.66 -0.92 15.91
N SER A 44 -5.92 -0.96 15.43
CA SER A 44 -6.49 -2.18 14.82
C SER A 44 -5.77 -2.60 13.54
N VAL A 45 -5.24 -1.65 12.76
CA VAL A 45 -4.42 -1.93 11.58
C VAL A 45 -3.07 -2.50 12.01
N ALA A 46 -2.47 -1.95 13.07
CA ALA A 46 -1.21 -2.47 13.61
C ALA A 46 -1.36 -3.92 14.12
N GLU A 47 -2.43 -4.21 14.85
CA GLU A 47 -2.75 -5.57 15.31
C GLU A 47 -3.03 -6.52 14.13
N TYR A 48 -3.74 -6.06 13.09
CA TYR A 48 -4.04 -6.85 11.89
C TYR A 48 -2.78 -7.36 11.17
N TYR A 49 -1.77 -6.50 10.99
CA TYR A 49 -0.50 -6.90 10.38
C TYR A 49 0.36 -7.74 11.32
N ALA A 50 0.36 -7.45 12.63
CA ALA A 50 1.08 -8.26 13.62
C ALA A 50 0.63 -9.74 13.58
N GLN A 51 -0.68 -9.97 13.56
CA GLN A 51 -1.25 -11.34 13.47
C GLN A 51 -0.80 -12.07 12.20
N ARG A 52 -0.64 -11.36 11.08
CA ARG A 52 -0.20 -11.93 9.80
C ARG A 52 1.32 -12.06 9.68
N ALA A 53 2.06 -11.39 10.56
CA ALA A 53 3.50 -11.55 10.73
C ALA A 53 3.85 -12.72 11.67
N SER A 54 2.87 -13.53 12.10
CA SER A 54 3.03 -14.62 13.07
C SER A 54 4.09 -15.67 12.74
N ARG A 55 4.49 -15.80 11.47
CA ARG A 55 5.61 -16.64 11.05
C ARG A 55 6.84 -15.76 10.75
N PRO A 56 7.99 -15.98 11.40
CA PRO A 56 9.21 -15.22 11.12
C PRO A 56 9.63 -15.31 9.66
N GLY A 57 10.17 -14.21 9.12
CA GLY A 57 10.60 -14.10 7.74
C GLY A 57 9.46 -14.03 6.72
N THR A 58 8.25 -13.65 7.15
CA THR A 58 7.11 -13.41 6.24
C THR A 58 7.29 -12.06 5.55
N LEU A 59 7.03 -12.01 4.24
CA LEU A 59 6.80 -10.76 3.54
C LEU A 59 5.31 -10.42 3.58
N LEU A 60 5.00 -9.20 4.03
CA LEU A 60 3.67 -8.62 3.98
C LEU A 60 3.69 -7.39 3.07
N ILE A 61 2.66 -7.23 2.26
CA ILE A 61 2.43 -6.03 1.48
C ILE A 61 1.19 -5.34 2.09
N THR A 62 1.29 -4.03 2.34
CA THR A 62 0.16 -3.29 2.91
C THR A 62 -1.02 -3.25 1.95
N GLU A 63 -2.19 -2.90 2.48
CA GLU A 63 -3.24 -2.31 1.68
C GLU A 63 -2.74 -1.12 0.84
N GLY A 64 -3.47 -0.83 -0.24
CA GLY A 64 -3.19 0.30 -1.09
C GLY A 64 -3.15 1.59 -0.26
N THR A 65 -2.02 2.28 -0.32
CA THR A 65 -1.73 3.45 0.49
C THR A 65 -1.53 4.66 -0.41
N TYR A 66 -2.34 5.70 -0.22
CA TYR A 66 -2.31 6.86 -1.09
C TYR A 66 -1.01 7.66 -0.93
N ILE A 67 -0.44 8.03 -2.08
CA ILE A 67 0.81 8.80 -2.15
C ILE A 67 0.63 10.29 -1.82
N ALA A 68 -0.59 10.79 -1.97
CA ALA A 68 -0.99 12.17 -1.72
C ALA A 68 -2.50 12.22 -1.51
N ALA A 69 -3.02 13.25 -0.83
CA ALA A 69 -4.47 13.42 -0.63
C ALA A 69 -5.24 13.37 -1.97
N LYS A 70 -4.75 14.09 -2.99
CA LYS A 70 -5.33 14.10 -4.34
C LYS A 70 -5.20 12.81 -5.14
N ALA A 71 -4.40 11.86 -4.66
CA ALA A 71 -4.30 10.53 -5.27
C ALA A 71 -5.36 9.56 -4.72
N GLY A 72 -6.10 9.97 -3.69
CA GLY A 72 -7.15 9.19 -3.04
C GLY A 72 -8.50 9.28 -3.74
N GLY A 73 -9.56 9.26 -2.94
CA GLY A 73 -10.94 9.26 -3.41
C GLY A 73 -11.77 8.03 -3.03
N TYR A 74 -11.25 7.17 -2.15
CA TYR A 74 -12.09 6.33 -1.28
C TYR A 74 -11.89 6.71 0.18
N PRO A 75 -12.97 6.76 0.99
CA PRO A 75 -12.87 7.09 2.40
C PRO A 75 -12.18 5.96 3.15
N HIS A 76 -11.58 6.27 4.30
CA HIS A 76 -11.03 5.28 5.24
C HIS A 76 -9.88 4.38 4.71
N VAL A 77 -9.34 4.66 3.53
CA VAL A 77 -8.11 4.02 2.99
C VAL A 77 -6.90 4.84 3.46
N PRO A 78 -5.80 4.21 3.92
CA PRO A 78 -4.68 4.96 4.49
C PRO A 78 -3.90 5.77 3.45
N GLY A 79 -3.25 6.82 3.94
CA GLY A 79 -2.26 7.61 3.21
C GLY A 79 -0.86 7.48 3.77
N ILE A 80 0.13 8.07 3.10
CA ILE A 80 1.49 8.22 3.62
C ILE A 80 2.16 9.54 3.20
N TRP A 81 1.38 10.61 3.13
CA TRP A 81 1.87 11.95 2.75
C TRP A 81 2.09 12.87 3.95
N SER A 82 1.41 12.66 5.08
CA SER A 82 1.52 13.50 6.28
C SER A 82 2.41 12.88 7.36
N GLU A 83 2.95 13.72 8.26
CA GLU A 83 3.71 13.23 9.41
C GLU A 83 2.89 12.32 10.33
N GLU A 84 1.60 12.63 10.50
CA GLU A 84 0.69 11.82 11.32
C GLU A 84 0.56 10.40 10.74
N GLN A 85 0.37 10.30 9.42
CA GLN A 85 0.30 9.02 8.72
C GLN A 85 1.62 8.25 8.82
N VAL A 86 2.76 8.93 8.68
CA VAL A 86 4.09 8.30 8.84
C VAL A 86 4.28 7.75 10.25
N LYS A 87 3.91 8.50 11.29
CA LYS A 87 3.97 8.05 12.69
C LYS A 87 3.03 6.86 12.93
N ALA A 88 1.84 6.87 12.35
CA ALA A 88 0.90 5.76 12.44
C ALA A 88 1.42 4.50 11.73
N TRP A 89 1.93 4.62 10.51
CA TRP A 89 2.56 3.52 9.78
C TRP A 89 3.79 2.97 10.50
N LYS A 90 4.56 3.82 11.17
CA LYS A 90 5.69 3.37 11.99
C LYS A 90 5.26 2.39 13.07
N LYS A 91 4.12 2.64 13.75
CA LYS A 91 3.59 1.67 14.73
C LYS A 91 3.26 0.33 14.08
N VAL A 92 2.67 0.33 12.88
CA VAL A 92 2.35 -0.89 12.13
C VAL A 92 3.61 -1.67 11.78
N VAL A 93 4.61 -0.97 11.22
CA VAL A 93 5.91 -1.54 10.86
C VAL A 93 6.61 -2.12 12.09
N ASP A 94 6.66 -1.38 13.20
CA ASP A 94 7.31 -1.82 14.43
C ASP A 94 6.69 -3.13 14.95
N ARG A 95 5.35 -3.25 14.88
CA ARG A 95 4.66 -4.50 15.26
C ARG A 95 5.01 -5.67 14.35
N VAL A 96 5.20 -5.46 13.04
CA VAL A 96 5.66 -6.51 12.12
C VAL A 96 7.12 -6.89 12.40
N ASN A 97 7.98 -5.91 12.66
CA ASN A 97 9.41 -6.12 12.92
C ASN A 97 9.66 -6.92 14.20
N VAL A 98 8.84 -6.78 15.24
CA VAL A 98 8.90 -7.61 16.46
C VAL A 98 8.78 -9.11 16.14
N HIS A 99 8.10 -9.49 15.05
CA HIS A 99 7.98 -10.87 14.61
C HIS A 99 9.08 -11.31 13.61
N ASN A 100 10.13 -10.52 13.40
CA ASN A 100 11.18 -10.75 12.40
C ASN A 100 10.61 -10.96 10.98
N SER A 101 9.58 -10.19 10.64
CA SER A 101 8.94 -10.18 9.31
C SER A 101 9.13 -8.83 8.64
N TYR A 102 8.78 -8.74 7.36
CA TYR A 102 9.04 -7.57 6.52
C TYR A 102 7.74 -6.99 5.99
N LEU A 103 7.59 -5.66 6.04
CA LEU A 103 6.43 -4.96 5.50
C LEU A 103 6.84 -4.05 4.34
N PHE A 104 6.22 -4.24 3.18
CA PHE A 104 6.32 -3.35 2.02
C PHE A 104 5.06 -2.51 1.92
N VAL A 105 5.21 -1.20 1.69
CA VAL A 105 4.07 -0.30 1.51
C VAL A 105 3.67 -0.24 0.02
N GLN A 106 2.43 -0.60 -0.29
CA GLN A 106 1.92 -0.47 -1.66
C GLN A 106 1.49 0.98 -1.94
N LEU A 107 2.20 1.65 -2.84
CA LEU A 107 1.97 3.04 -3.23
C LEU A 107 0.90 3.13 -4.32
N TRP A 108 -0.14 3.91 -4.08
CA TRP A 108 -1.34 3.92 -4.91
C TRP A 108 -1.83 5.32 -5.25
N ALA A 109 -2.35 5.45 -6.47
CA ALA A 109 -3.13 6.58 -6.96
C ALA A 109 -4.34 6.03 -7.73
N LEU A 110 -5.56 6.43 -7.35
CA LEU A 110 -6.78 5.84 -7.90
C LEU A 110 -7.07 6.26 -9.35
N GLY A 111 -6.71 7.49 -9.69
CA GLY A 111 -7.14 8.10 -10.95
C GLY A 111 -8.67 8.02 -11.12
N ARG A 112 -9.12 7.48 -12.25
CA ARG A 112 -10.57 7.39 -12.58
C ARG A 112 -11.35 6.39 -11.73
N ALA A 113 -10.68 5.55 -10.96
CA ALA A 113 -11.35 4.64 -10.03
C ALA A 113 -11.87 5.37 -8.78
N ALA A 114 -11.39 6.58 -8.49
CA ALA A 114 -11.83 7.40 -7.37
C ALA A 114 -13.36 7.66 -7.38
N GLU A 115 -13.94 7.92 -6.21
CA GLU A 115 -15.31 8.41 -6.09
C GLU A 115 -15.32 9.96 -6.09
N PRO A 116 -15.87 10.61 -7.13
CA PRO A 116 -15.88 12.08 -7.20
C PRO A 116 -16.54 12.75 -5.99
N LYS A 117 -17.58 12.14 -5.41
CA LYS A 117 -18.26 12.65 -4.21
C LYS A 117 -17.37 12.67 -2.98
N VAL A 118 -16.47 11.69 -2.86
CA VAL A 118 -15.51 11.62 -1.74
C VAL A 118 -14.48 12.72 -1.90
N LEU A 119 -13.91 12.86 -3.10
CA LEU A 119 -13.02 13.96 -3.44
C LEU A 119 -13.67 15.32 -3.17
N GLU A 120 -14.93 15.51 -3.56
CA GLU A 120 -15.67 16.75 -3.29
C GLU A 120 -15.83 17.00 -1.78
N SER A 121 -16.22 15.99 -1.00
CA SER A 121 -16.36 16.11 0.45
C SER A 121 -15.06 16.42 1.18
N GLU A 122 -13.92 16.07 0.57
CA GLU A 122 -12.57 16.33 1.07
C GLU A 122 -11.97 17.63 0.50
N GLY A 123 -12.74 18.42 -0.27
CA GLY A 123 -12.28 19.68 -0.86
C GLY A 123 -11.38 19.52 -2.09
N LEU A 124 -11.41 18.35 -2.73
CA LEU A 124 -10.56 17.92 -3.84
C LEU A 124 -11.35 17.65 -5.14
N LYS A 125 -12.51 18.30 -5.33
CA LYS A 125 -13.40 18.08 -6.48
C LYS A 125 -12.69 18.09 -7.86
N ASP A 126 -11.67 18.92 -8.04
CA ASP A 126 -10.94 19.09 -9.31
C ASP A 126 -9.81 18.05 -9.52
N GLN A 127 -9.69 17.10 -8.58
CA GLN A 127 -8.69 16.03 -8.58
C GLN A 127 -9.23 14.69 -9.09
N TYR A 128 -10.46 14.66 -9.63
CA TYR A 128 -10.95 13.50 -10.35
C TYR A 128 -10.30 13.43 -11.74
N VAL A 129 -9.16 12.75 -11.81
CA VAL A 129 -8.23 12.78 -12.94
C VAL A 129 -7.88 11.40 -13.49
N SER A 130 -7.41 11.34 -14.73
CA SER A 130 -6.88 10.12 -15.35
C SER A 130 -5.95 10.43 -16.52
N ALA A 131 -5.51 9.42 -17.25
CA ALA A 131 -4.71 9.58 -18.47
C ALA A 131 -5.50 10.25 -19.61
N SER A 132 -6.83 10.12 -19.61
CA SER A 132 -7.75 10.71 -20.60
C SER A 132 -9.12 10.92 -19.96
N ASN A 133 -10.06 11.52 -20.68
CA ASN A 133 -11.44 11.73 -20.22
C ASN A 133 -12.37 10.52 -20.39
N VAL A 134 -11.82 9.30 -20.43
CA VAL A 134 -12.61 8.07 -20.57
C VAL A 134 -13.20 7.67 -19.23
N ALA A 135 -14.51 7.86 -19.09
CA ALA A 135 -15.28 7.45 -17.93
C ALA A 135 -15.24 5.92 -17.69
N MET A 136 -15.28 5.51 -16.42
CA MET A 136 -15.69 4.15 -16.07
C MET A 136 -17.22 4.05 -16.16
N ALA A 137 -17.75 2.82 -16.29
CA ALA A 137 -19.19 2.59 -16.20
C ALA A 137 -19.73 3.25 -14.92
N ASP A 138 -20.86 3.96 -15.05
CA ASP A 138 -21.55 4.65 -13.95
C ASP A 138 -20.80 5.82 -13.28
N LYS A 139 -19.74 6.33 -13.90
CA LYS A 139 -19.01 7.52 -13.42
C LYS A 139 -18.99 8.65 -14.45
N ILE A 140 -18.84 9.88 -13.95
CA ILE A 140 -18.54 11.03 -14.81
C ILE A 140 -17.15 10.85 -15.47
N ALA A 141 -16.92 11.57 -16.56
CA ALA A 141 -15.61 11.60 -17.22
C ALA A 141 -14.57 12.32 -16.33
N PRO A 142 -13.38 11.72 -16.10
CA PRO A 142 -12.30 12.39 -15.38
C PRO A 142 -11.65 13.46 -16.25
N ARG A 143 -10.89 14.36 -15.62
CA ARG A 143 -10.02 15.29 -16.35
C ARG A 143 -8.71 14.59 -16.73
N ALA A 144 -8.26 14.79 -17.97
CA ALA A 144 -6.93 14.32 -18.37
C ALA A 144 -5.83 15.08 -17.62
N LEU A 145 -4.85 14.36 -17.08
CA LEU A 145 -3.66 14.97 -16.50
C LEU A 145 -2.86 15.72 -17.56
N THR A 146 -2.38 16.91 -17.20
CA THR A 146 -1.38 17.63 -17.98
C THR A 146 0.00 16.98 -17.79
N LYS A 147 0.95 17.31 -18.68
CA LYS A 147 2.33 16.80 -18.57
C LYS A 147 3.01 17.22 -17.26
N ASP A 148 2.70 18.40 -16.74
CA ASP A 148 3.31 18.88 -15.51
C ASP A 148 2.68 18.21 -14.28
N GLU A 149 1.37 17.94 -14.30
CA GLU A 149 0.75 17.13 -13.25
C GLU A 149 1.29 15.69 -13.25
N ILE A 150 1.57 15.09 -14.42
CA ILE A 150 2.22 13.77 -14.47
C ILE A 150 3.58 13.80 -13.75
N LYS A 151 4.41 14.82 -14.00
CA LYS A 151 5.68 15.00 -13.29
C LYS A 151 5.47 15.21 -11.79
N GLU A 152 4.41 15.91 -11.42
CA GLU A 152 4.03 16.10 -10.03
C GLU A 152 3.66 14.77 -9.34
N TYR A 153 2.88 13.91 -9.98
CA TYR A 153 2.57 12.56 -9.47
C TYR A 153 3.84 11.73 -9.27
N VAL A 154 4.82 11.83 -10.16
CA VAL A 154 6.14 11.20 -9.95
C VAL A 154 6.79 11.70 -8.65
N GLN A 155 6.73 13.00 -8.36
CA GLN A 155 7.25 13.54 -7.10
C GLN A 155 6.45 13.06 -5.88
N HIS A 156 5.12 12.90 -6.01
CA HIS A 156 4.28 12.32 -4.95
C HIS A 156 4.69 10.87 -4.66
N TYR A 157 4.94 10.05 -5.69
CA TYR A 157 5.47 8.69 -5.50
C TYR A 157 6.85 8.70 -4.81
N VAL A 158 7.76 9.59 -5.21
CA VAL A 158 9.08 9.73 -4.58
C VAL A 158 8.94 10.10 -3.11
N GLN A 159 8.10 11.07 -2.77
CA GLN A 159 7.91 11.51 -1.39
C GLN A 159 7.23 10.42 -0.56
N ALA A 160 6.19 9.76 -1.10
CA ALA A 160 5.53 8.64 -0.43
C ALA A 160 6.51 7.49 -0.15
N ALA A 161 7.39 7.16 -1.10
CA ALA A 161 8.43 6.16 -0.88
C ALA A 161 9.41 6.56 0.23
N LYS A 162 9.88 7.81 0.24
CA LYS A 162 10.72 8.34 1.33
C LYS A 162 10.02 8.24 2.68
N ASN A 163 8.74 8.60 2.72
CA ASN A 163 7.91 8.53 3.91
C ASN A 163 7.69 7.09 4.39
N SER A 164 7.49 6.13 3.47
CA SER A 164 7.42 4.69 3.81
C SER A 164 8.71 4.19 4.45
N ILE A 165 9.88 4.55 3.90
CA ILE A 165 11.17 4.18 4.48
C ILE A 165 11.40 4.89 5.82
N ALA A 166 11.01 6.16 5.95
CA ALA A 166 11.07 6.89 7.22
C ALA A 166 10.17 6.28 8.31
N ALA A 167 9.04 5.69 7.92
CA ALA A 167 8.19 4.88 8.81
C ALA A 167 8.83 3.53 9.19
N GLY A 168 9.96 3.16 8.57
CA GLY A 168 10.70 1.93 8.82
C GLY A 168 10.32 0.76 7.91
N ALA A 169 9.49 0.97 6.88
CA ALA A 169 9.12 -0.10 5.96
C ALA A 169 10.35 -0.71 5.28
N ALA A 170 10.28 -2.00 5.01
CA ALA A 170 11.36 -2.74 4.34
C ALA A 170 11.50 -2.30 2.86
N GLY A 171 10.40 -1.94 2.23
CA GLY A 171 10.39 -1.47 0.86
C GLY A 171 9.04 -0.90 0.47
N VAL A 172 8.89 -0.65 -0.82
CA VAL A 172 7.63 -0.20 -1.43
C VAL A 172 7.29 -1.06 -2.63
N GLU A 173 6.00 -1.20 -2.88
CA GLU A 173 5.46 -1.77 -4.12
C GLU A 173 4.76 -0.66 -4.89
N ILE A 174 5.02 -0.54 -6.20
CA ILE A 174 4.31 0.41 -7.06
C ILE A 174 3.05 -0.29 -7.59
N HIS A 175 1.86 0.21 -7.24
CA HIS A 175 0.62 -0.34 -7.75
C HIS A 175 0.39 0.09 -9.21
N ASN A 176 0.64 -0.82 -10.15
CA ASN A 176 0.36 -0.65 -11.58
C ASN A 176 -0.52 -1.81 -12.11
N ALA A 177 -1.67 -2.00 -11.48
CA ALA A 177 -2.57 -3.13 -11.69
C ALA A 177 -4.02 -2.71 -11.38
N ASN A 178 -4.98 -3.60 -11.60
CA ASN A 178 -6.41 -3.47 -11.21
C ASN A 178 -7.20 -2.27 -11.79
N GLY A 179 -6.62 -1.47 -12.68
CA GLY A 179 -7.29 -0.38 -13.39
C GLY A 179 -6.41 0.85 -13.54
#